data_AF-A0A098BZY6-F1
#
_entry.id   AF-A0A098BZY6-F1
#
_cell.length_a   1.000
_cell.length_b   1.000
_cell.length_c   1.000
_cell.angle_alpha   90.00
_cell.angle_beta   90.00
_cell.angle_gamma   90.00
#
_symmetry.space_group_name_H-M   'P 1'
#
loop_
_entity.id
_entity.type
_entity.pdbx_description
1 polymer ?
#
loop_
_entity_poly.entity_id
_entity_poly.type
_entity_poly.pdbx_seq_one_letter_code
_entity_poly.pdbx_strand_id
1 'polypeptide(L)'
;MDGTQLRDLIGQKRPRYKEQYKALIDRISKKGDASGKGDFSSFGAYYQTYMYAFIIGYKLGKQNFILPNEDSNYFFVFSQWSPIAIRDYIVMLLLNKSEDFGFKWIELEDASIEVIESFVAELIRQMEGYANAGFEYLQEKWENENMIFRNPFVFVKILEELENNN
;
A
#
# COMPACT_ATOMS: atom_id res chain seq x y z
N MET A 1 19.34 18.01 -0.31
CA MET A 1 19.06 16.90 -1.24
C MET A 1 17.99 17.37 -2.21
N ASP A 2 18.15 17.14 -3.52
CA ASP A 2 17.11 17.52 -4.48
C ASP A 2 15.95 16.51 -4.52
N GLY A 3 14.80 16.91 -5.09
CA GLY A 3 13.61 16.07 -5.14
C GLY A 3 13.79 14.76 -5.95
N THR A 4 14.75 14.71 -6.87
CA THR A 4 15.05 13.51 -7.66
C THR A 4 15.72 12.46 -6.78
N GLN A 5 16.72 12.88 -6.00
CA GLN A 5 17.43 12.03 -5.06
C GLN A 5 16.48 11.44 -3.99
N LEU A 6 15.55 12.24 -3.45
CA LEU A 6 14.55 11.74 -2.51
C LEU A 6 13.62 10.71 -3.15
N ARG A 7 13.15 10.98 -4.38
CA ARG A 7 12.31 10.04 -5.13
C ARG A 7 13.02 8.72 -5.38
N ASP A 8 14.31 8.76 -5.72
CA ASP A 8 15.12 7.57 -5.96
C ASP A 8 15.30 6.76 -4.68
N LEU A 9 15.58 7.41 -3.54
CA LEU A 9 15.69 6.73 -2.23
C LEU A 9 14.40 6.04 -1.82
N ILE A 10 13.25 6.69 -1.99
CA ILE A 10 11.94 6.07 -1.77
C ILE A 10 11.73 4.91 -2.75
N GLY A 11 12.05 5.11 -4.03
CA GLY A 11 11.90 4.13 -5.10
C GLY A 11 12.70 2.84 -4.90
N GLN A 12 13.87 2.90 -4.26
CA GLN A 12 14.71 1.73 -3.98
C GLN A 12 14.14 0.82 -2.87
N LYS A 13 13.16 1.30 -2.11
CA LYS A 13 12.59 0.53 -1.00
C LYS A 13 11.70 -0.60 -1.50
N ARG A 14 11.56 -1.63 -0.67
CA ARG A 14 10.68 -2.78 -0.88
C ARG A 14 9.69 -2.82 0.26
N PRO A 15 8.47 -2.28 0.08
CA PRO A 15 7.46 -2.27 1.13
C PRO A 15 7.07 -3.68 1.55
N ARG A 16 6.76 -3.85 2.82
CA ARG A 16 6.36 -5.13 3.41
C ARG A 16 4.87 -5.22 3.70
N TYR A 17 4.42 -6.45 3.91
CA TYR A 17 3.11 -6.77 4.43
C TYR A 17 3.18 -7.94 5.40
N LYS A 18 2.23 -8.04 6.32
CA LYS A 18 2.12 -9.16 7.26
C LYS A 18 1.88 -10.46 6.51
N GLU A 19 2.61 -11.52 6.87
CA GLU A 19 2.58 -12.83 6.19
C GLU A 19 1.16 -13.38 6.06
N GLN A 20 0.33 -13.17 7.08
CA GLN A 20 -1.06 -13.64 7.13
C GLN A 20 -1.91 -13.22 5.93
N TYR A 21 -1.61 -12.08 5.28
CA TYR A 21 -2.37 -11.60 4.12
C TYR A 21 -1.93 -12.21 2.79
N LYS A 22 -0.88 -13.04 2.78
CA LYS A 22 -0.35 -13.67 1.56
C LYS A 22 -1.43 -14.43 0.80
N ALA A 23 -2.21 -15.25 1.50
CA ALA A 23 -3.25 -16.07 0.88
C ALA A 23 -4.34 -15.21 0.22
N LEU A 24 -4.71 -14.07 0.83
CA LEU A 24 -5.64 -13.11 0.24
C LEU A 24 -5.04 -12.46 -1.00
N ILE A 25 -3.82 -11.94 -0.91
CA ILE A 25 -3.13 -11.29 -2.03
C ILE A 25 -3.03 -12.25 -3.22
N ASP A 26 -2.68 -13.51 -2.99
CA ASP A 26 -2.62 -14.56 -4.03
C ASP A 26 -3.98 -14.85 -4.68
N ARG A 27 -5.09 -14.66 -3.96
CA ARG A 27 -6.46 -14.87 -4.47
C ARG A 27 -6.96 -13.69 -5.31
N ILE A 28 -6.64 -12.47 -4.89
CA ILE A 28 -7.14 -11.23 -5.53
C ILE A 28 -6.13 -10.62 -6.52
N SER A 29 -5.02 -11.31 -6.80
CA SER A 29 -4.01 -10.92 -7.80
C SER A 29 -3.73 -12.06 -8.78
N LYS A 30 -3.35 -11.73 -10.03
CA LYS A 30 -3.00 -12.71 -11.07
C LYS A 30 -1.51 -12.74 -11.34
N LYS A 31 -0.86 -13.86 -11.04
CA LYS A 31 0.53 -14.09 -11.47
C LYS A 31 0.56 -14.46 -12.96
N GLY A 32 0.66 -13.48 -13.85
CA GLY A 32 0.85 -13.69 -15.30
C GLY A 32 -0.37 -14.28 -16.02
N ASP A 33 -0.12 -14.93 -17.17
CA ASP A 33 -1.11 -15.43 -18.14
C ASP A 33 -1.83 -16.71 -17.66
N ALA A 34 -2.32 -16.70 -16.41
CA ALA A 34 -3.11 -17.77 -15.83
C ALA A 34 -4.53 -17.74 -16.40
N SER A 35 -4.62 -18.13 -17.67
CA SER A 35 -5.81 -18.58 -18.36
C SER A 35 -6.42 -19.76 -17.58
N GLY A 36 -7.36 -19.46 -16.67
CA GLY A 36 -8.08 -20.51 -15.93
C GLY A 36 -8.64 -20.15 -14.55
N LYS A 37 -8.26 -19.03 -13.91
CA LYS A 37 -8.82 -18.62 -12.60
C LYS A 37 -9.90 -17.54 -12.74
N GLY A 38 -10.95 -17.86 -13.49
CA GLY A 38 -11.94 -16.90 -14.02
C GLY A 38 -13.05 -16.42 -13.08
N ASP A 39 -13.07 -16.80 -11.80
CA ASP A 39 -14.28 -16.60 -10.98
C ASP A 39 -14.34 -15.25 -10.23
N PHE A 40 -13.23 -14.52 -10.12
CA PHE A 40 -13.15 -13.28 -9.32
C PHE A 40 -12.40 -12.15 -10.05
N SER A 41 -12.87 -10.92 -9.84
CA SER A 41 -12.11 -9.71 -10.21
C SER A 41 -10.78 -9.69 -9.48
N SER A 42 -9.69 -9.49 -10.22
CA SER A 42 -8.33 -9.59 -9.71
C SER A 42 -7.43 -8.52 -10.30
N PHE A 43 -6.49 -8.04 -9.48
CA PHE A 43 -5.40 -7.20 -9.93
C PHE A 43 -4.44 -7.99 -10.81
N GLY A 44 -3.74 -7.29 -11.71
CA GLY A 44 -2.67 -7.91 -12.50
C GLY A 44 -1.47 -8.16 -11.59
N ALA A 45 -0.63 -7.16 -11.41
CA ALA A 45 0.55 -7.29 -10.57
C ALA A 45 0.19 -7.19 -9.07
N TYR A 46 0.91 -7.94 -8.24
CA TYR A 46 0.68 -7.99 -6.79
C TYR A 46 0.78 -6.61 -6.13
N TYR A 47 1.70 -5.76 -6.58
CA TYR A 47 1.85 -4.40 -6.06
C TYR A 47 0.60 -3.52 -6.31
N GLN A 48 -0.25 -3.86 -7.29
CA GLN A 48 -1.51 -3.13 -7.51
C GLN A 48 -2.49 -3.38 -6.35
N THR A 49 -2.50 -4.61 -5.83
CA THR A 49 -3.25 -4.96 -4.63
C THR A 49 -2.75 -4.19 -3.41
N TYR A 50 -1.43 -4.00 -3.28
CA TYR A 50 -0.86 -3.15 -2.23
C TYR A 50 -1.31 -1.70 -2.37
N MET A 51 -1.22 -1.11 -3.58
CA MET A 51 -1.65 0.27 -3.81
C MET A 51 -3.12 0.45 -3.46
N TYR A 52 -3.96 -0.53 -3.81
CA TYR A 52 -5.38 -0.50 -3.48
C TYR A 52 -5.64 -0.63 -1.97
N ALA A 53 -4.97 -1.57 -1.29
CA ALA A 53 -5.05 -1.73 0.16
C ALA A 53 -4.57 -0.47 0.90
N PHE A 54 -3.50 0.17 0.43
CA PHE A 54 -3.05 1.46 0.98
C PHE A 54 -4.17 2.51 0.94
N ILE A 55 -4.86 2.67 -0.19
CA ILE A 55 -5.95 3.66 -0.32
C ILE A 55 -7.10 3.35 0.65
N ILE A 56 -7.44 2.07 0.84
CA ILE A 56 -8.44 1.65 1.84
C ILE A 56 -8.00 2.07 3.24
N GLY A 57 -6.81 1.65 3.69
CA GLY A 57 -6.33 1.99 5.05
C GLY A 57 -6.20 3.49 5.26
N TYR A 58 -5.74 4.23 4.24
CA TYR A 58 -5.64 5.68 4.27
C TYR A 58 -7.02 6.34 4.43
N LYS A 59 -8.03 5.91 3.64
CA LYS A 59 -9.42 6.40 3.73
C LYS A 59 -10.08 6.04 5.06
N LEU A 60 -9.73 4.89 5.64
CA LEU A 60 -10.18 4.49 6.99
C LEU A 60 -9.49 5.31 8.10
N GLY A 61 -8.40 6.02 7.80
CA GLY A 61 -7.57 6.68 8.81
C GLY A 61 -6.90 5.71 9.78
N LYS A 62 -6.73 4.43 9.39
CA LYS A 62 -6.22 3.36 10.25
C LYS A 62 -4.89 2.83 9.77
N GLN A 63 -4.06 2.40 10.72
CA GLN A 63 -2.77 1.78 10.47
C GLN A 63 -2.64 0.50 11.26
N ASN A 64 -2.10 -0.53 10.62
CA ASN A 64 -1.80 -1.82 11.24
C ASN A 64 -0.32 -2.12 11.02
N PHE A 65 0.54 -1.59 11.89
CA PHE A 65 1.99 -1.73 11.74
C PHE A 65 2.45 -3.19 11.92
N ILE A 66 3.51 -3.56 11.19
CA ILE A 66 4.22 -4.83 11.40
C ILE A 66 5.02 -4.72 12.70
N LEU A 67 4.77 -5.63 13.64
CA LEU A 67 5.47 -5.67 14.93
C LEU A 67 6.87 -6.33 14.79
N PRO A 68 7.83 -6.05 15.68
CA PRO A 68 9.20 -6.55 15.57
C PRO A 68 9.34 -8.07 15.44
N ASN A 69 8.39 -8.84 15.97
CA ASN A 69 8.41 -10.31 15.98
C ASN A 69 7.32 -10.92 15.07
N GLU A 70 6.75 -10.12 14.16
CA GLU A 70 5.70 -10.56 13.26
C GLU A 70 6.28 -10.92 11.89
N ASP A 71 5.88 -12.07 11.37
CA ASP A 71 6.30 -12.53 10.05
C ASP A 71 5.80 -11.57 8.96
N SER A 72 6.69 -11.23 8.03
CA SER A 72 6.36 -10.33 6.92
C SER A 72 7.05 -10.73 5.63
N ASN A 73 6.41 -10.38 4.52
CA ASN A 73 6.92 -10.58 3.18
C ASN A 73 7.20 -9.22 2.52
N TYR A 74 8.12 -9.23 1.54
CA TYR A 74 8.44 -8.06 0.73
C TYR A 74 7.65 -8.05 -0.58
N PHE A 75 7.14 -6.88 -0.95
CA PHE A 75 6.77 -6.60 -2.33
C PHE A 75 8.01 -6.37 -3.20
N PHE A 76 7.75 -6.20 -4.50
CA PHE A 76 8.77 -5.82 -5.46
C PHE A 76 9.24 -4.38 -5.24
N VAL A 77 10.38 -4.00 -5.82
CA VAL A 77 10.98 -2.66 -5.64
C VAL A 77 10.00 -1.56 -6.08
N PHE A 78 9.83 -0.54 -5.23
CA PHE A 78 8.77 0.46 -5.36
C PHE A 78 8.87 1.28 -6.66
N SER A 79 10.09 1.55 -7.13
CA SER A 79 10.34 2.25 -8.40
C SER A 79 9.75 1.54 -9.62
N GLN A 80 9.50 0.23 -9.55
CA GLN A 80 8.97 -0.58 -10.66
C GLN A 80 7.44 -0.75 -10.60
N TRP A 81 6.74 -0.09 -9.68
CA TRP A 81 5.29 -0.21 -9.55
C TRP A 81 4.55 0.62 -10.61
N SER A 82 3.43 0.08 -11.09
CA SER A 82 2.59 0.69 -12.13
C SER A 82 1.10 0.52 -11.81
N PRO A 83 0.24 1.54 -12.03
CA PRO A 83 0.51 2.79 -12.73
C PRO A 83 1.33 3.80 -11.93
N ILE A 84 2.27 4.50 -12.60
CA ILE A 84 3.12 5.53 -11.99
C ILE A 84 2.29 6.63 -11.31
N ALA A 85 1.15 7.02 -11.91
CA ALA A 85 0.27 8.04 -11.35
C ALA A 85 -0.28 7.65 -9.96
N ILE A 86 -0.64 6.38 -9.75
CA ILE A 86 -1.13 5.90 -8.45
C ILE A 86 0.02 5.82 -7.45
N ARG A 87 1.16 5.30 -7.88
CA ARG A 87 2.37 5.25 -7.03
C ARG A 87 2.77 6.64 -6.53
N ASP A 88 2.85 7.62 -7.43
CA ASP A 88 3.25 8.98 -7.09
C ASP A 88 2.17 9.68 -6.22
N TYR A 89 0.89 9.37 -6.44
CA TYR A 89 -0.20 9.82 -5.57
C TYR A 89 -0.08 9.29 -4.13
N ILE A 90 0.26 8.01 -3.94
CA ILE A 90 0.49 7.42 -2.61
C ILE A 90 1.62 8.15 -1.87
N VAL A 91 2.74 8.39 -2.55
CA VAL A 91 3.87 9.14 -1.98
C VAL A 91 3.42 10.54 -1.58
N MET A 92 2.61 11.19 -2.41
CA MET A 92 2.13 12.54 -2.11
C MET A 92 1.18 12.60 -0.92
N LEU A 93 0.29 11.61 -0.76
CA LEU A 93 -0.55 11.50 0.42
C LEU A 93 0.27 11.38 1.70
N LEU A 94 1.34 10.60 1.68
CA LEU A 94 2.24 10.44 2.83
C LEU A 94 3.09 11.67 3.10
N LEU A 95 3.61 12.32 2.06
CA LEU A 95 4.35 13.58 2.20
C LEU A 95 3.49 14.67 2.84
N ASN A 96 2.22 14.77 2.43
CA ASN A 96 1.28 15.72 3.04
C ASN A 96 0.98 15.42 4.52
N LYS A 97 1.12 14.17 4.95
CA LYS A 97 0.98 13.74 6.35
C LYS A 97 2.30 13.66 7.10
N SER A 98 3.42 14.07 6.50
CA SER A 98 4.74 13.86 7.11
C SER A 98 4.89 14.48 8.50
N GLU A 99 4.22 15.60 8.72
CA GLU A 99 4.23 16.26 10.04
C GLU A 99 3.57 15.41 11.13
N ASP A 100 2.54 14.62 10.79
CA ASP A 100 1.85 13.71 11.72
C ASP A 100 2.77 12.62 12.26
N PHE A 101 3.82 12.28 11.50
CA PHE A 101 4.84 11.31 11.90
C PHE A 101 6.23 11.94 12.10
N GLY A 102 6.26 13.24 12.41
CA GLY A 102 7.43 13.91 13.00
C GLY A 102 8.40 14.53 12.00
N PHE A 103 8.02 14.68 10.74
CA PHE A 103 8.91 15.25 9.71
C PHE A 103 8.22 16.37 8.94
N LYS A 104 8.88 17.51 8.79
CA LYS A 104 8.49 18.52 7.82
C LYS A 104 9.26 18.27 6.55
N TRP A 105 8.62 17.71 5.53
CA TRP A 105 9.33 17.28 4.32
C TRP A 105 10.06 18.42 3.59
N ILE A 106 9.60 19.68 3.74
CA ILE A 106 10.28 20.86 3.19
C ILE A 106 11.67 21.08 3.83
N GLU A 107 11.85 20.68 5.09
CA GLU A 107 13.12 20.81 5.82
C GLU A 107 14.15 19.75 5.38
N LEU A 108 13.77 18.79 4.54
CA LEU A 108 14.67 17.75 4.03
C LEU A 108 15.68 18.26 3.00
N GLU A 109 15.46 19.44 2.42
CA GLU A 109 16.38 20.02 1.44
C GLU A 109 17.77 20.28 2.05
N ASP A 110 17.80 20.74 3.30
CA ASP A 110 19.03 21.05 4.04
C ASP A 110 19.39 19.99 5.11
N ALA A 111 18.62 18.91 5.19
CA ALA A 111 18.82 17.86 6.18
C ALA A 111 20.05 16.99 5.89
N SER A 112 20.62 16.41 6.95
CA SER A 112 21.69 15.41 6.82
C SER A 112 21.17 14.12 6.18
N ILE A 113 22.09 13.32 5.64
CA ILE A 113 21.74 12.04 5.01
C ILE A 113 21.05 11.08 6.00
N GLU A 114 21.46 11.09 7.27
CA GLU A 114 20.88 10.25 8.32
C GLU A 114 19.43 10.63 8.63
N VAL A 115 19.12 11.93 8.61
CA VAL A 115 17.75 12.43 8.79
C VAL A 115 16.88 12.03 7.60
N ILE A 116 17.42 12.13 6.38
CA ILE A 116 16.70 11.72 5.17
C ILE A 116 16.45 10.20 5.18
N GLU A 117 17.43 9.39 5.55
CA GLU A 117 17.26 7.94 5.64
C GLU A 117 16.21 7.56 6.68
N SER A 118 16.20 8.26 7.83
CA SER A 118 15.19 8.10 8.88
C SER A 118 13.80 8.49 8.38
N PHE A 119 13.70 9.61 7.65
CA PHE A 119 12.45 10.06 7.02
C PHE A 119 11.93 9.00 6.03
N VAL A 120 12.77 8.52 5.12
CA VAL A 120 12.37 7.51 4.13
C VAL A 120 11.95 6.22 4.82
N ALA A 121 12.65 5.79 5.88
CA ALA A 121 12.29 4.62 6.65
C ALA A 121 10.90 4.77 7.30
N GLU A 122 10.62 5.91 7.93
CA GLU A 122 9.32 6.17 8.54
C GLU A 122 8.22 6.31 7.47
N LEU A 123 8.48 6.99 6.35
CA LEU A 123 7.53 7.10 5.24
C LEU A 123 7.12 5.71 4.72
N ILE A 124 8.06 4.80 4.54
CA ILE A 124 7.75 3.40 4.16
C ILE A 124 6.99 2.69 5.27
N ARG A 125 7.38 2.86 6.55
CA ARG A 125 6.67 2.26 7.69
C ARG A 125 5.21 2.70 7.78
N GLN A 126 4.95 3.98 7.52
CA GLN A 126 3.61 4.57 7.45
C GLN A 126 2.81 3.99 6.28
N MET A 127 3.44 3.88 5.10
CA MET A 127 2.85 3.23 3.93
C MET A 127 2.47 1.76 4.21
N GLU A 128 3.37 1.00 4.84
CA GLU A 128 3.14 -0.38 5.26
C GLU A 128 1.97 -0.46 6.25
N GLY A 129 1.91 0.44 7.24
CA GLY A 129 0.83 0.51 8.22
C GLY A 129 -0.55 0.69 7.58
N TYR A 130 -0.69 1.67 6.68
CA TYR A 130 -1.95 1.88 5.94
C TYR A 130 -2.29 0.69 5.03
N ALA A 131 -1.33 0.14 4.30
CA ALA A 131 -1.58 -1.02 3.44
C ALA A 131 -2.04 -2.25 4.23
N ASN A 132 -1.42 -2.54 5.37
CA ASN A 132 -1.83 -3.66 6.21
C ASN A 132 -3.23 -3.47 6.83
N ALA A 133 -3.62 -2.25 7.19
CA ALA A 133 -5.00 -1.97 7.61
C ALA A 133 -6.00 -2.19 6.46
N GLY A 134 -5.63 -1.86 5.22
CA GLY A 134 -6.44 -2.19 4.05
C GLY A 134 -6.50 -3.68 3.76
N PHE A 135 -5.42 -4.42 3.95
CA PHE A 135 -5.43 -5.88 3.82
C PHE A 135 -6.29 -6.55 4.88
N GLU A 136 -6.28 -6.05 6.11
CA GLU A 136 -7.17 -6.49 7.18
C GLU A 136 -8.63 -6.32 6.79
N TYR A 137 -9.01 -5.14 6.32
CA TYR A 137 -10.36 -4.87 5.84
C TYR A 137 -10.77 -5.79 4.66
N LEU A 138 -9.86 -6.01 3.71
CA LEU A 138 -10.12 -6.91 2.58
C LEU A 138 -10.20 -8.38 3.00
N GLN A 139 -9.43 -8.80 4.01
CA GLN A 139 -9.49 -10.13 4.59
C GLN A 139 -10.85 -10.35 5.25
N GLU A 140 -11.31 -9.40 6.07
CA GLU A 140 -12.63 -9.46 6.71
C GLU A 140 -13.76 -9.58 5.67
N LYS A 141 -13.71 -8.79 4.60
CA LYS A 141 -14.67 -8.92 3.49
C LYS A 141 -14.55 -10.24 2.76
N TRP A 142 -13.32 -10.74 2.56
CA TRP A 142 -13.12 -12.03 1.91
C TRP A 142 -13.66 -13.20 2.75
N GLU A 143 -13.55 -13.12 4.07
CA GLU A 143 -14.02 -14.18 4.97
C GLU A 143 -15.55 -14.14 5.17
N ASN A 144 -16.12 -12.94 5.29
CA ASN A 144 -17.52 -12.76 5.67
C ASN A 144 -18.46 -12.41 4.51
N GLU A 145 -17.94 -11.85 3.41
CA GLU A 145 -18.72 -11.29 2.30
C GLU A 145 -18.21 -11.76 0.92
N ASN A 146 -17.60 -12.95 0.83
CA ASN A 146 -16.83 -13.38 -0.36
C ASN A 146 -17.56 -13.28 -1.72
N MET A 147 -18.90 -13.29 -1.73
CA MET A 147 -19.70 -13.21 -2.94
C MET A 147 -19.51 -11.86 -3.66
N ILE A 148 -19.17 -10.79 -2.94
CA ILE A 148 -18.95 -9.47 -3.55
C ILE A 148 -17.78 -9.50 -4.54
N PHE A 149 -16.77 -10.35 -4.32
CA PHE A 149 -15.58 -10.44 -5.18
C PHE A 149 -15.86 -11.05 -6.55
N ARG A 150 -17.02 -11.71 -6.73
CA ARG A 150 -17.50 -12.16 -8.04
C ARG A 150 -18.04 -11.00 -8.88
N ASN A 151 -18.27 -9.84 -8.28
CA ASN A 151 -18.70 -8.66 -9.00
C ASN A 151 -17.53 -8.06 -9.79
N PRO A 152 -17.68 -7.81 -11.11
CA PRO A 152 -16.63 -7.19 -11.91
C PRO A 152 -16.18 -5.83 -11.36
N PHE A 153 -17.08 -5.11 -10.69
CA PHE A 153 -16.86 -3.79 -10.11
C PHE A 153 -16.58 -3.82 -8.60
N VAL A 154 -16.24 -4.98 -8.01
CA VAL A 154 -16.05 -5.11 -6.55
C VAL A 154 -15.15 -4.04 -5.96
N PHE A 155 -14.02 -3.75 -6.59
CA PHE A 155 -13.04 -2.79 -6.05
C PHE A 155 -13.54 -1.34 -6.11
N VAL A 156 -14.41 -1.01 -7.07
CA VAL A 156 -15.06 0.30 -7.13
C VAL A 156 -16.11 0.40 -6.03
N LYS A 157 -16.95 -0.63 -5.88
CA LYS A 157 -17.99 -0.68 -4.85
C LYS A 157 -17.45 -0.59 -3.43
N ILE A 158 -16.33 -1.26 -3.15
CA ILE A 158 -15.65 -1.14 -1.86
C ILE A 158 -15.20 0.32 -1.60
N LEU A 159 -14.69 1.02 -2.63
CA LEU A 159 -14.31 2.43 -2.46
C LEU A 159 -15.52 3.35 -2.27
N GLU A 160 -16.63 3.10 -2.97
CA GLU A 160 -17.90 3.81 -2.78
C GLU A 160 -18.47 3.60 -1.36
N GLU A 161 -18.40 2.37 -0.85
CA GLU A 161 -18.80 2.04 0.53
C GLU A 161 -18.01 2.85 1.56
N LEU A 162 -16.70 3.00 1.35
CA LEU A 162 -15.83 3.79 2.22
C LEU A 162 -16.09 5.30 2.13
N GLU A 163 -16.62 5.80 1.02
CA GLU A 163 -17.01 7.22 0.89
C GLU A 163 -18.33 7.51 1.60
N ASN A 164 -19.29 6.59 1.56
CA ASN A 164 -20.60 6.78 2.19
C ASN A 164 -20.58 6.63 3.72
N ASN A 165 -19.51 6.05 4.28
CA ASN A 165 -19.34 5.81 5.71
C ASN A 165 -18.47 6.87 6.42
N ASN A 166 -17.94 7.85 5.69
CA ASN A 166 -17.15 8.99 6.19
C ASN A 166 -17.95 10.29 6.11
#